data_AF-K7NMV0-F1
#
_entry.id   AF-K7NMV0-F1
#
_cell.length_a   1.000
_cell.length_b   1.000
_cell.length_c   1.000
_cell.angle_alpha   90.00
_cell.angle_beta   90.00
_cell.angle_gamma   90.00
#
_symmetry.space_group_name_H-M   'P 1'
#
loop_
_entity.id
_entity.type
_entity.pdbx_description
1 polymer ?
#
loop_
_entity_poly.entity_id
_entity_poly.type
_entity_poly.pdbx_seq_one_letter_code
_entity_poly.pdbx_strand_id
1 'polypeptide(L)'
;VGDVFGIHRMSCQLKGQDGLTKLRIVLNSAMAGKDTEKVPFSFFDRHGKNIETLFSAHKRTDAEGIITGVFCFLHATSTELQQALQVQRMAEQAAMDRLKELAYIRQEIRNPLYGTIFTRKLMESSDLT
;
A
#
# COMPACT_ATOMS: atom_id res chain seq x y z
N VAL A 1 3.98 21.00 8.85
CA VAL A 1 5.26 20.53 8.29
C VAL A 1 5.95 19.70 9.37
N GLY A 2 6.50 18.53 9.05
CA GLY A 2 7.21 17.67 10.00
C GLY A 2 8.66 17.48 9.55
N ASP A 3 9.60 17.66 10.47
CA ASP A 3 11.04 17.49 10.27
C ASP A 3 11.44 16.03 10.44
N VAL A 4 12.23 15.49 9.51
CA VAL A 4 12.72 14.10 9.54
C VAL A 4 14.20 14.08 9.11
N PHE A 5 15.01 13.22 9.74
CA PHE A 5 16.46 13.05 9.46
C PHE A 5 17.38 14.20 9.93
N GLY A 6 17.30 14.63 11.21
CA GLY A 6 18.30 15.53 11.81
C GLY A 6 18.04 15.89 13.28
N ILE A 7 19.09 16.32 14.01
CA ILE A 7 19.03 16.73 15.44
C ILE A 7 19.00 18.27 15.58
N HIS A 8 19.48 19.03 14.59
CA HIS A 8 19.39 20.50 14.53
C HIS A 8 19.35 20.98 13.07
N ARG A 9 18.40 21.87 12.71
CA ARG A 9 18.27 22.72 11.48
C ARG A 9 18.66 22.17 10.09
N MET A 10 19.02 20.90 9.97
CA MET A 10 19.36 20.16 8.74
C MET A 10 18.35 19.05 8.48
N SER A 11 17.09 19.28 8.87
CA SER A 11 15.99 18.35 8.67
C SER A 11 15.53 18.32 7.23
N CYS A 12 15.36 17.12 6.68
CA CYS A 12 14.60 16.92 5.46
C CYS A 12 13.11 17.07 5.78
N GLN A 13 12.36 17.72 4.89
CA GLN A 13 10.93 17.96 5.12
C GLN A 13 10.10 16.90 4.42
N LEU A 14 9.04 16.41 5.07
CA LEU A 14 8.07 15.54 4.41
C LEU A 14 7.00 16.35 3.69
N LYS A 15 6.57 15.82 2.53
CA LYS A 15 5.48 16.38 1.73
C LYS A 15 4.13 16.13 2.43
N GLY A 16 3.82 16.95 3.43
CA GLY A 16 2.55 16.92 4.16
C GLY A 16 2.45 15.86 5.26
N GLN A 17 1.28 15.79 5.89
CA GLN A 17 0.98 14.85 7.00
C GLN A 17 0.98 13.39 6.54
N ASP A 18 0.51 13.11 5.33
CA ASP A 18 0.45 11.75 4.78
C ASP A 18 1.81 11.08 4.72
N GLY A 19 2.86 11.82 4.33
CA GLY A 19 4.23 11.32 4.32
C GLY A 19 4.71 10.93 5.73
N LEU A 20 4.41 11.75 6.73
CA LEU A 20 4.75 11.47 8.12
C LEU A 20 3.99 10.26 8.67
N THR A 21 2.70 10.15 8.35
CA THR A 21 1.87 9.00 8.74
C THR A 21 2.41 7.72 8.11
N LYS A 22 2.73 7.72 6.81
CA LYS A 22 3.33 6.57 6.11
C LYS A 22 4.66 6.16 6.76
N LEU A 23 5.55 7.13 7.05
CA LEU A 23 6.82 6.85 7.72
C LEU A 23 6.59 6.18 9.09
N ARG A 24 5.68 6.74 9.91
CA ARG A 24 5.35 6.19 11.23
C ARG A 24 4.78 4.77 11.14
N ILE A 25 3.88 4.51 10.20
CA ILE A 25 3.31 3.19 9.99
C ILE A 25 4.41 2.18 9.67
N VAL A 26 5.32 2.53 8.76
CA VAL A 26 6.41 1.64 8.35
C VAL A 26 7.36 1.37 9.53
N LEU A 27 7.79 2.41 10.25
CA LEU A 27 8.67 2.26 11.41
C LEU A 27 8.03 1.43 12.53
N ASN A 28 6.76 1.69 12.84
CA ASN A 28 6.04 0.94 13.87
C ASN A 28 5.83 -0.52 13.47
N SER A 29 5.63 -0.79 12.18
CA SER A 29 5.52 -2.17 11.67
C SER A 29 6.82 -2.94 11.88
N ALA A 30 7.97 -2.33 11.58
CA ALA A 30 9.28 -2.92 11.82
C ALA A 30 9.55 -3.14 13.32
N MET A 31 9.18 -2.18 14.18
CA MET A 31 9.23 -2.37 15.64
C MET A 31 8.34 -3.50 16.15
N ALA A 32 7.22 -3.77 15.47
CA ALA A 32 6.34 -4.91 15.76
C ALA A 32 6.84 -6.23 15.13
N GLY A 33 8.06 -6.25 14.59
CA GLY A 33 8.70 -7.43 14.02
C GLY A 33 8.44 -7.67 12.52
N LYS A 34 7.63 -6.80 11.88
CA LYS A 34 7.25 -6.90 10.47
C LYS A 34 8.11 -5.97 9.62
N ASP A 35 9.13 -6.55 9.01
CA ASP A 35 10.02 -5.82 8.12
C ASP A 35 9.28 -5.38 6.85
N THR A 36 9.75 -4.29 6.26
CA THR A 36 9.16 -3.69 5.06
C THR A 36 10.25 -3.36 4.07
N GLU A 37 9.98 -3.60 2.78
CA GLU A 37 10.95 -3.36 1.73
C GLU A 37 10.34 -2.53 0.60
N LYS A 38 11.16 -1.63 0.04
CA LYS A 38 10.88 -0.91 -1.21
C LYS A 38 9.54 -0.16 -1.19
N VAL A 39 9.17 0.41 -0.05
CA VAL A 39 7.97 1.26 0.07
C VAL A 39 8.24 2.60 -0.60
N PRO A 40 7.40 3.06 -1.54
CA PRO A 40 7.54 4.39 -2.12
C PRO A 40 7.50 5.50 -1.08
N PHE A 41 8.51 6.35 -1.09
CA PHE A 41 8.65 7.44 -0.14
C PHE A 41 9.28 8.67 -0.79
N SER A 42 8.85 9.87 -0.40
CA SER A 42 9.43 11.11 -0.92
C SER A 42 9.60 12.13 0.18
N PHE A 43 10.71 12.85 0.14
CA PHE A 43 11.01 13.95 1.04
C PHE A 43 11.66 15.11 0.28
N PHE A 44 11.73 16.27 0.91
CA PHE A 44 12.49 17.40 0.41
C PHE A 44 13.88 17.38 1.03
N ASP A 45 14.91 17.44 0.20
CA ASP A 45 16.27 17.66 0.66
C ASP A 45 16.43 19.06 1.29
N ARG A 46 17.61 19.34 1.82
CA ARG A 46 17.96 20.63 2.42
C ARG A 46 17.84 21.83 1.47
N HIS A 47 17.79 21.60 0.16
CA HIS A 47 17.64 22.63 -0.87
C HIS A 47 16.19 22.77 -1.33
N GLY A 48 15.25 22.05 -0.72
CA GLY A 48 13.84 22.05 -1.10
C GLY A 48 13.55 21.24 -2.36
N LYS A 49 14.52 20.46 -2.87
CA LYS A 49 14.30 19.57 -4.01
C LYS A 49 13.56 18.32 -3.54
N ASN A 50 12.49 17.97 -4.25
CA ASN A 50 11.79 16.72 -3.98
C ASN A 50 12.64 15.53 -4.44
N ILE A 51 12.89 14.59 -3.52
CA ILE A 51 13.63 13.36 -3.76
C ILE A 51 12.65 12.20 -3.61
N GLU A 52 12.49 11.45 -4.69
CA GLU A 52 11.76 10.19 -4.68
C GLU A 52 12.71 9.05 -4.32
N THR A 53 12.25 8.20 -3.41
CA THR A 53 13.04 7.10 -2.84
C THR A 53 12.21 5.85 -2.65
N LEU A 54 12.88 4.72 -2.57
CA LEU A 54 12.35 3.49 -2.01
C LEU A 54 12.86 3.37 -0.57
N PHE A 55 11.92 3.28 0.37
CA PHE A 55 12.19 3.15 1.80
C PHE A 55 12.04 1.70 2.23
N SER A 56 13.05 1.17 2.91
CA SER A 56 12.99 -0.14 3.56
C SER A 56 13.26 0.06 5.05
N ALA A 57 12.51 -0.64 5.90
CA ALA A 57 12.69 -0.60 7.35
C ALA A 57 12.69 -2.03 7.89
N HIS A 58 13.70 -2.31 8.71
CA HIS A 58 13.96 -3.63 9.25
C HIS A 58 14.21 -3.53 10.74
N LYS A 59 13.72 -4.51 11.50
CA LYS A 59 14.00 -4.63 12.92
C LYS A 59 15.49 -4.84 13.16
N ARG A 60 16.00 -4.16 14.19
CA ARG A 60 17.30 -4.42 14.77
C ARG A 60 17.10 -5.27 16.02
N THR A 61 17.78 -6.41 16.08
CA THR A 61 17.74 -7.30 17.24
C THR A 61 19.10 -7.37 17.95
N ASP A 62 19.08 -7.71 19.24
CA ASP A 62 20.28 -8.14 19.96
C ASP A 62 20.64 -9.62 19.66
N ALA A 63 21.60 -10.18 20.38
CA ALA A 63 22.07 -11.56 20.20
C ALA A 63 21.00 -12.59 20.61
N GLU A 64 20.10 -12.19 21.50
CA GLU A 64 18.99 -12.98 22.03
C GLU A 64 17.73 -12.88 21.14
N GLY A 65 17.77 -12.07 20.08
CA GLY A 65 16.68 -11.91 19.12
C GLY A 65 15.59 -10.90 19.56
N ILE A 66 15.83 -10.15 20.63
CA ILE A 66 14.91 -9.12 21.11
C ILE A 66 15.05 -7.87 20.24
N ILE A 67 13.91 -7.31 19.82
CA ILE A 67 13.88 -6.09 19.01
C ILE A 67 14.32 -4.90 19.86
N THR A 68 15.49 -4.35 19.54
CA THR A 68 16.09 -3.20 20.22
C THR A 68 15.92 -1.91 19.43
N GLY A 69 15.46 -1.98 18.17
CA GLY A 69 15.16 -0.81 17.36
C GLY A 69 14.83 -1.13 15.91
N VAL A 70 14.98 -0.14 15.04
CA VAL A 70 14.78 -0.25 13.59
C VAL A 70 15.98 0.35 12.88
N PHE A 71 16.47 -0.30 11.83
CA PHE A 71 17.35 0.31 10.84
C PHE A 71 16.58 0.50 9.53
N CYS A 72 16.87 1.59 8.82
CA CYS A 72 16.18 1.90 7.59
C CYS A 72 17.15 2.27 6.47
N PHE A 73 16.74 1.99 5.24
CA PHE A 73 17.44 2.37 4.03
C PHE A 73 16.56 3.26 3.17
N LEU A 74 17.16 4.32 2.62
CA LEU A 74 16.57 5.16 1.59
C LEU A 74 17.37 4.96 0.30
N HIS A 75 16.73 4.39 -0.71
CA HIS A 75 17.31 4.24 -2.03
C HIS A 75 16.75 5.35 -2.93
N ALA A 76 17.58 6.32 -3.30
CA ALA A 76 17.23 7.33 -4.30
C ALA A 76 17.02 6.67 -5.67
N THR A 77 15.81 6.78 -6.22
CA THR A 77 15.46 6.11 -7.48
C THR A 77 16.04 6.87 -8.67
N SER A 78 16.61 6.14 -9.64
CA SER A 78 16.93 6.72 -10.95
C SER A 78 15.66 7.10 -11.70
N THR A 79 15.78 7.94 -12.72
CA THR A 79 14.68 8.37 -13.58
C THR A 79 13.98 7.19 -14.26
N GLU A 80 14.75 6.20 -14.71
CA GLU A 80 14.24 5.00 -15.40
C GLU A 80 13.45 4.12 -14.43
N LEU A 81 13.99 3.92 -13.21
CA LEU A 81 13.30 3.15 -12.17
C LEU A 81 12.00 3.84 -11.73
N GLN A 82 12.03 5.18 -11.61
CA GLN A 82 10.86 5.96 -11.25
C GLN A 82 9.74 5.82 -12.30
N GLN A 83 10.09 5.89 -13.58
CA GLN A 83 9.14 5.69 -14.67
C GLN A 83 8.55 4.26 -14.66
N ALA A 84 9.38 3.24 -14.50
CA ALA A 84 8.92 1.86 -14.43
C ALA A 84 7.95 1.62 -13.26
N LEU A 85 8.27 2.17 -12.08
CA LEU A 85 7.39 2.10 -10.90
C LEU A 85 6.06 2.83 -11.12
N GLN A 86 6.08 3.97 -11.82
CA GLN A 86 4.86 4.71 -12.13
C GLN A 86 3.94 3.91 -13.07
N VAL A 87 4.51 3.30 -14.12
CA VAL A 87 3.76 2.43 -15.04
C VAL A 87 3.16 1.23 -14.28
N GLN A 88 3.95 0.58 -13.43
CA GLN A 88 3.50 -0.52 -12.58
C GLN A 88 2.30 -0.11 -11.71
N ARG A 89 2.37 1.03 -11.02
CA ARG A 89 1.26 1.55 -10.19
C ARG A 89 0.01 1.85 -11.00
N MET A 90 0.16 2.43 -12.18
CA MET A 90 -0.99 2.70 -13.06
C MET A 90 -1.67 1.40 -13.50
N ALA A 91 -0.89 0.36 -13.81
CA ALA A 91 -1.42 -0.95 -14.13
C ALA A 91 -2.15 -1.60 -12.94
N GLU A 92 -1.56 -1.52 -11.74
CA GLU A 92 -2.17 -2.02 -10.49
C GLU A 92 -3.48 -1.31 -10.17
N GLN A 93 -3.53 0.02 -10.30
CA GLN A 93 -4.75 0.78 -10.08
C GLN A 93 -5.84 0.40 -11.10
N ALA A 94 -5.49 0.31 -12.38
CA ALA A 94 -6.43 -0.11 -13.42
C ALA A 94 -6.94 -1.55 -13.17
N ALA A 95 -6.10 -2.44 -12.67
CA ALA A 95 -6.51 -3.80 -12.28
C ALA A 95 -7.45 -3.78 -11.07
N MET A 96 -7.17 -2.98 -10.05
CA MET A 96 -8.04 -2.80 -8.88
C MET A 96 -9.41 -2.25 -9.27
N ASP A 97 -9.45 -1.26 -10.16
CA ASP A 97 -10.71 -0.66 -10.63
C ASP A 97 -11.57 -1.69 -11.38
N ARG A 98 -10.95 -2.48 -12.28
CA ARG A 98 -11.61 -3.60 -12.96
C ARG A 98 -12.12 -4.66 -11.99
N LEU A 99 -11.33 -5.02 -10.98
CA LEU A 99 -11.75 -5.98 -9.95
C LEU A 99 -12.96 -5.47 -9.17
N LYS A 100 -13.01 -4.17 -8.88
CA LYS A 100 -14.15 -3.54 -8.20
C LYS A 100 -15.42 -3.58 -9.05
N GLU A 101 -15.32 -3.30 -10.34
CA GLU A 101 -16.44 -3.44 -11.29
C GLU A 101 -16.96 -4.88 -11.36
N LEU A 102 -16.06 -5.85 -11.48
CA LEU A 102 -16.43 -7.27 -11.49
C LEU A 102 -17.08 -7.72 -10.18
N ALA A 103 -16.56 -7.25 -9.04
CA ALA A 103 -17.16 -7.53 -7.74
C ALA A 103 -18.58 -6.96 -7.64
N TYR A 104 -18.80 -5.75 -8.16
CA TYR A 104 -20.12 -5.13 -8.23
C TYR A 104 -21.09 -5.93 -9.11
N ILE A 105 -20.67 -6.30 -10.33
CA ILE A 105 -21.51 -7.12 -11.23
C ILE A 105 -21.88 -8.43 -10.55
N ARG A 106 -20.90 -9.14 -9.96
CA ARG A 106 -21.14 -10.39 -9.24
C ARG A 106 -22.15 -10.23 -8.10
N GLN A 107 -22.12 -9.10 -7.41
CA GLN A 107 -23.06 -8.80 -6.33
C GLN A 107 -24.49 -8.58 -6.86
N GLU A 108 -24.66 -7.80 -7.92
CA GLU A 108 -25.97 -7.46 -8.49
C GLU A 108 -26.67 -8.65 -9.16
N ILE A 109 -25.93 -9.52 -9.85
CA ILE A 109 -26.53 -10.70 -10.51
C ILE A 109 -27.01 -11.77 -9.51
N ARG A 110 -26.60 -11.68 -8.24
CA ARG A 110 -26.90 -12.71 -7.23
C ARG A 110 -28.40 -12.87 -7.00
N ASN A 111 -29.12 -11.76 -6.86
CA ASN A 111 -30.55 -11.78 -6.54
C ASN A 111 -31.42 -12.28 -7.71
N PRO A 112 -31.23 -11.82 -8.97
CA PRO A 112 -31.92 -12.40 -10.12
C PRO A 112 -31.66 -13.91 -10.28
N LEU A 113 -30.42 -14.36 -10.07
CA LEU A 113 -30.10 -15.80 -10.14
C LEU A 113 -30.86 -16.61 -9.09
N TYR A 114 -30.92 -16.13 -7.83
CA TYR A 114 -31.74 -16.77 -6.81
C TYR A 114 -33.21 -16.83 -7.20
N GLY A 115 -33.75 -15.74 -7.77
CA GLY A 115 -35.13 -15.71 -8.28
C GLY A 115 -35.37 -16.76 -9.36
N THR A 116 -34.52 -16.84 -10.38
CA THR A 116 -34.67 -17.82 -11.47
C THR A 116 -34.57 -19.27 -10.99
N ILE A 117 -33.64 -19.57 -10.08
CA ILE A 117 -33.50 -20.90 -9.47
C ILE A 117 -34.75 -21.25 -8.65
N PHE A 118 -35.26 -20.29 -7.88
CA PHE A 118 -36.49 -20.48 -7.10
C PHE A 118 -37.69 -20.80 -8.00
N THR A 119 -37.92 -20.00 -9.05
CA THR A 119 -39.04 -20.23 -9.98
C THR A 119 -38.92 -21.58 -10.69
N ARG A 120 -37.71 -21.97 -11.12
CA ARG A 120 -37.48 -23.30 -11.71
C ARG A 120 -37.88 -24.42 -10.74
N LYS A 121 -37.40 -24.36 -9.49
CA LYS A 121 -37.73 -25.36 -8.46
C LYS A 121 -39.23 -25.44 -8.18
N LEU A 122 -39.91 -24.30 -8.16
CA LEU A 122 -41.36 -24.26 -8.00
C LEU A 122 -42.07 -24.98 -9.16
N MET A 123 -41.67 -24.71 -10.40
CA MET A 123 -42.21 -25.40 -11.59
C MET A 123 -41.92 -26.90 -11.58
N GLU A 124 -40.70 -27.32 -11.22
CA GLU A 124 -40.33 -28.74 -11.11
C GLU A 124 -41.13 -29.49 -10.02
N SER A 125 -41.55 -28.80 -8.95
CA SER A 125 -42.40 -29.36 -7.90
C SER A 125 -43.90 -29.33 -8.22
N SER A 126 -44.28 -28.65 -9.30
CA SER A 126 -45.66 -28.56 -9.76
C SER A 126 -45.88 -29.59 -10.86
N ASP A 127 -47.00 -30.32 -10.88
CA ASP A 127 -47.36 -31.29 -11.92
C ASP A 127 -47.79 -30.61 -13.26
N LEU A 128 -47.04 -29.58 -13.69
CA LEU A 128 -47.36 -28.67 -14.81
C LEU A 128 -46.42 -28.85 -16.01
N THR A 129 -45.86 -30.05 -16.18
CA THR A 129 -45.18 -30.48 -17.42
C THR A 129 -46.13 -31.02 -18.46
#